data_AF-A0A7Y2EZ99-F1
#
_entry.id   AF-A0A7Y2EZ99-F1
#
_cell.length_a   1.000
_cell.length_b   1.000
_cell.length_c   1.000
_cell.angle_alpha   90.00
_cell.angle_beta   90.00
_cell.angle_gamma   90.00
#
_symmetry.space_group_name_H-M   'P 1'
#
loop_
_entity.id
_entity.type
_entity.pdbx_description
1 polymer ?
#
loop_
_entity_poly.entity_id
_entity_poly.type
_entity_poly.pdbx_seq_one_letter_code
_entity_poly.pdbx_strand_id
1 'polypeptide(L)'
;MSEDENPGFTDFAVDWYADLGLQEQWVVDEGPEDWPRVTSLDEVAALPTIDGSGEVTDVRIEDERISFSTTAIGVPHLIKISYFPNWSATGADGPYYAAPSFLMVVPTEGDVVLEFANTWVEWAGVAMTLVAVGGLVGVWVVRRRAED
;
A
#
# COMPACT_ATOMS: atom_id res chain seq x y z
N MET A 1 0.13 31.48 13.90
CA MET A 1 1.17 31.29 12.87
C MET A 1 0.43 30.59 11.76
N SER A 2 0.22 31.28 10.65
CA SER A 2 -0.56 30.83 9.51
C SER A 2 0.29 29.88 8.69
N GLU A 3 0.04 28.57 8.84
CA GLU A 3 0.43 27.61 7.83
C GLU A 3 -0.64 27.66 6.73
N ASP A 4 -0.20 27.90 5.50
CA ASP A 4 -1.01 27.80 4.30
C ASP A 4 -1.59 26.38 4.23
N GLU A 5 -2.81 26.17 4.75
CA GLU A 5 -3.52 24.89 4.66
C GLU A 5 -4.04 24.72 3.23
N ASN A 6 -3.14 24.33 2.32
CA ASN A 6 -3.56 23.44 1.24
C ASN A 6 -4.12 22.20 1.95
N PRO A 7 -5.43 21.89 1.86
CA PRO A 7 -5.97 20.69 2.48
C PRO A 7 -5.11 19.51 2.03
N GLY A 8 -4.54 18.79 3.00
CA GLY A 8 -3.74 17.61 2.68
C GLY A 8 -4.61 16.63 1.90
N PHE A 9 -4.02 15.70 1.16
CA PHE A 9 -4.78 14.71 0.39
C PHE A 9 -5.86 14.00 1.23
N THR A 10 -5.64 13.83 2.54
CA THR A 10 -6.63 13.30 3.48
C THR A 10 -7.92 14.13 3.55
N ASP A 11 -7.84 15.46 3.61
CA ASP A 11 -9.03 16.32 3.66
C ASP A 11 -9.80 16.24 2.35
N PHE A 12 -9.08 16.27 1.22
CA PHE A 12 -9.65 16.06 -0.10
C PHE A 12 -10.33 14.69 -0.24
N ALA A 13 -9.71 13.64 0.31
CA ALA A 13 -10.26 12.28 0.31
C ALA A 13 -11.54 12.16 1.16
N VAL A 14 -11.66 12.93 2.25
CA VAL A 14 -12.89 13.00 3.06
C VAL A 14 -14.01 13.66 2.27
N ASP A 15 -13.73 14.77 1.61
CA ASP A 15 -14.72 15.45 0.77
C ASP A 15 -15.15 14.56 -0.41
N TRP A 16 -14.20 13.90 -1.07
CA TRP A 16 -14.48 12.91 -2.12
C TRP A 16 -15.37 11.77 -1.60
N TYR A 17 -15.11 11.24 -0.39
CA TYR A 17 -15.90 10.15 0.19
C TYR A 17 -17.34 10.57 0.49
N ALA A 18 -17.55 11.84 0.84
CA ALA A 18 -18.87 12.40 1.11
C ALA A 18 -19.70 12.61 -0.17
N ASP A 19 -19.06 12.77 -1.34
CA ASP A 19 -19.75 12.93 -2.61
C ASP A 19 -20.07 11.59 -3.29
N LEU A 20 -21.34 11.17 -3.19
CA LEU A 20 -21.82 9.93 -3.79
C LEU A 20 -21.73 9.92 -5.33
N GLY A 21 -21.64 11.09 -5.99
CA GLY A 21 -21.53 11.21 -7.44
C GLY A 21 -20.13 10.92 -7.98
N LEU A 22 -19.11 10.93 -7.12
CA LEU A 22 -17.70 10.78 -7.51
C LEU A 22 -17.07 9.45 -7.09
N GLN A 23 -17.85 8.53 -6.51
CA GLN A 23 -17.33 7.26 -5.99
C GLN A 23 -16.76 6.32 -7.05
N GLU A 24 -17.10 6.52 -8.33
CA GLU A 24 -16.53 5.76 -9.45
C GLU A 24 -15.23 6.36 -9.99
N GLN A 25 -14.87 7.56 -9.53
CA GLN A 25 -13.65 8.27 -9.92
C GLN A 25 -12.67 8.30 -8.76
N TRP A 26 -11.84 7.25 -8.69
CA TRP A 26 -10.86 7.10 -7.62
C TRP A 26 -9.78 8.18 -7.70
N VAL A 27 -9.48 8.79 -6.56
CA VAL A 27 -8.44 9.81 -6.43
C VAL A 27 -7.24 9.23 -5.69
N VAL A 28 -6.05 9.66 -6.06
CA VAL A 28 -4.78 9.19 -5.50
C VAL A 28 -3.93 10.36 -5.02
N ASP A 29 -3.16 10.12 -3.97
CA ASP A 29 -2.25 11.12 -3.37
C ASP A 29 -1.10 11.46 -4.33
N GLU A 30 -0.55 10.41 -4.93
CA GLU A 30 0.51 10.47 -5.92
C GLU A 30 0.16 9.60 -7.12
N GLY A 31 0.91 9.74 -8.20
CA GLY A 31 0.68 8.96 -9.42
C GLY A 31 1.67 9.33 -10.52
N PRO A 32 1.61 8.66 -11.67
CA PRO A 32 2.39 8.98 -12.86
C PRO A 32 2.38 10.48 -13.21
N GLU A 33 3.48 10.98 -13.76
CA GLU A 33 3.67 12.42 -14.04
C GLU A 33 2.64 12.98 -15.03
N ASP A 34 2.13 12.15 -15.92
CA ASP A 34 1.14 12.49 -16.94
C ASP A 34 -0.31 12.53 -16.41
N TRP A 35 -0.54 12.12 -15.16
CA TRP A 35 -1.88 12.18 -14.57
C TRP A 35 -2.27 13.61 -14.21
N PRO A 36 -3.55 14.00 -14.42
CA PRO A 36 -4.05 15.30 -14.00
C PRO A 36 -3.84 15.51 -12.50
N ARG A 37 -3.25 16.65 -12.13
CA ARG A 37 -3.20 17.11 -10.74
C ARG A 37 -4.40 18.00 -10.50
N VAL A 38 -5.30 17.54 -9.65
CA VAL A 38 -6.56 18.22 -9.33
C VAL A 38 -6.46 18.88 -7.96
N THR A 39 -7.12 20.02 -7.80
CA THR A 39 -7.21 20.72 -6.51
C THR A 39 -8.62 20.83 -5.95
N SER A 40 -9.62 20.44 -6.74
CA SER A 40 -11.04 20.48 -6.37
C SER A 40 -11.81 19.28 -6.94
N LEU A 41 -12.95 18.93 -6.33
CA LEU A 41 -13.81 17.85 -6.80
C LEU A 41 -14.53 18.19 -8.12
N ASP A 42 -14.76 19.47 -8.41
CA ASP A 42 -15.33 19.91 -9.69
C ASP A 42 -14.39 19.59 -10.86
N GLU A 43 -13.07 19.69 -10.65
CA GLU A 43 -12.07 19.27 -11.64
C GLU A 43 -12.12 17.76 -11.86
N VAL A 44 -12.25 16.97 -10.79
CA VAL A 44 -12.40 15.50 -10.88
C VAL A 44 -13.61 15.16 -11.76
N ALA A 45 -14.78 15.71 -11.44
CA ALA A 45 -16.03 15.46 -12.17
C ALA A 45 -15.95 15.74 -13.68
N ALA A 46 -15.08 16.67 -14.10
CA ALA A 46 -14.89 17.06 -15.49
C ALA A 46 -13.91 16.15 -16.26
N LEU A 47 -13.15 15.29 -15.58
CA LEU A 47 -12.19 14.40 -16.23
C LEU A 47 -12.88 13.24 -16.94
N PRO A 48 -12.37 12.82 -18.11
CA PRO A 48 -12.87 11.65 -18.79
C PRO A 48 -12.54 10.39 -18.00
N THR A 49 -13.45 9.42 -18.00
CA THR A 49 -13.19 8.07 -17.50
C THR A 49 -12.21 7.36 -18.43
N ILE A 50 -11.22 6.68 -17.85
CA ILE A 50 -10.31 5.81 -18.60
C ILE A 50 -11.07 4.53 -18.94
N ASP A 51 -11.19 4.23 -20.24
CA ASP A 51 -11.72 2.94 -20.69
C ASP A 51 -10.59 1.90 -20.62
N GLY A 52 -10.65 1.04 -19.61
CA GLY A 52 -9.66 -0.01 -19.38
C GLY A 52 -10.14 -1.32 -19.96
N SER A 53 -9.45 -1.83 -21.00
CA SER A 53 -9.68 -3.19 -21.50
C SER A 53 -8.61 -4.15 -20.98
N GLY A 54 -9.03 -5.34 -20.59
CA GLY A 54 -8.15 -6.44 -20.24
C GLY A 54 -8.72 -7.25 -19.09
N GLU A 55 -7.97 -8.23 -18.64
CA GLU A 55 -8.41 -9.22 -17.66
C GLU A 55 -7.34 -9.37 -16.58
N VAL A 56 -7.81 -9.55 -15.35
CA VAL A 56 -6.98 -9.91 -14.19
C VAL A 56 -7.26 -11.36 -13.86
N THR A 57 -6.21 -12.18 -13.80
CA THR A 57 -6.28 -13.61 -13.49
C THR A 57 -5.32 -13.98 -12.36
N ASP A 58 -5.44 -15.23 -11.89
CA ASP A 58 -4.48 -15.85 -10.97
C ASP A 58 -4.24 -15.04 -9.68
N VAL A 59 -5.27 -14.34 -9.20
CA VAL A 59 -5.21 -13.53 -7.98
C VAL A 59 -4.94 -14.43 -6.78
N ARG A 60 -3.85 -14.14 -6.07
CA ARG A 60 -3.48 -14.74 -4.80
C ARG A 60 -3.24 -13.64 -3.77
N ILE A 61 -3.85 -13.82 -2.61
CA ILE A 61 -3.74 -12.92 -1.46
C ILE A 61 -3.26 -13.76 -0.29
N GLU A 62 -2.11 -13.40 0.23
CA GLU A 62 -1.44 -13.96 1.40
C GLU A 62 -1.26 -12.83 2.43
N ASP A 63 -0.76 -13.16 3.62
CA ASP A 63 -0.66 -12.19 4.72
C ASP A 63 0.23 -10.98 4.38
N GLU A 64 1.36 -11.22 3.71
CA GLU A 64 2.36 -10.19 3.37
C GLU A 64 2.60 -10.07 1.85
N ARG A 65 1.76 -10.73 1.03
CA ARG A 65 1.96 -10.81 -0.42
C ARG A 65 0.64 -10.83 -1.17
N ILE A 66 0.58 -10.04 -2.23
CA ILE A 66 -0.51 -10.07 -3.21
C ILE A 66 0.14 -10.33 -4.57
N SER A 67 -0.40 -11.24 -5.37
CA SER A 67 0.05 -11.43 -6.75
C SER A 67 -1.10 -11.68 -7.68
N PHE A 68 -0.99 -11.20 -8.91
CA PHE A 68 -1.95 -11.46 -9.97
C PHE A 68 -1.28 -11.35 -11.33
N SER A 69 -1.89 -11.95 -12.34
CA SER A 69 -1.52 -11.74 -13.73
C SER A 69 -2.55 -10.84 -14.40
N THR A 70 -2.13 -10.01 -15.35
CA THR A 70 -3.02 -9.08 -16.05
C THR A 70 -2.63 -8.90 -17.51
N THR A 71 -3.64 -8.72 -18.36
CA THR A 71 -3.45 -8.27 -19.76
C THR A 71 -3.62 -6.76 -19.92
N ALA A 72 -4.09 -6.06 -18.88
CA ALA A 72 -4.37 -4.63 -18.87
C ALA A 72 -3.12 -3.80 -18.47
N ILE A 73 -2.02 -3.96 -19.22
CA ILE A 73 -0.76 -3.23 -18.99
C ILE A 73 -0.99 -1.72 -19.23
N GLY A 74 -0.52 -0.88 -18.30
CA GLY A 74 -0.70 0.58 -18.32
C GLY A 74 -2.07 1.06 -17.82
N VAL A 75 -3.02 0.16 -17.54
CA VAL A 75 -4.33 0.52 -16.99
C VAL A 75 -4.27 0.48 -15.46
N PRO A 76 -4.70 1.52 -14.74
CA PRO A 76 -4.67 1.51 -13.27
C PRO A 76 -5.52 0.39 -12.66
N HIS A 77 -4.95 -0.36 -11.72
CA HIS A 77 -5.65 -1.39 -10.96
C HIS A 77 -5.85 -0.94 -9.52
N LEU A 78 -7.11 -0.88 -9.09
CA LEU A 78 -7.46 -0.64 -7.69
C LEU A 78 -7.40 -1.95 -6.91
N ILE A 79 -6.48 -2.04 -5.96
CA ILE A 79 -6.35 -3.17 -5.05
C ILE A 79 -7.13 -2.84 -3.78
N LYS A 80 -8.21 -3.59 -3.54
CA LYS A 80 -9.11 -3.41 -2.37
C LYS A 80 -8.52 -3.95 -1.07
N ILE A 81 -7.29 -3.55 -0.77
CA ILE A 81 -6.56 -3.83 0.46
C ILE A 81 -6.05 -2.49 1.00
N SER A 82 -6.04 -2.36 2.32
CA SER A 82 -5.65 -1.12 2.98
C SER A 82 -4.24 -0.68 2.62
N TYR A 83 -4.10 0.61 2.30
CA TYR A 83 -2.81 1.21 2.02
C TYR A 83 -1.95 1.29 3.29
N PHE A 84 -0.68 0.96 3.13
CA PHE A 84 0.39 1.23 4.09
C PHE A 84 1.69 1.55 3.33
N PRO A 85 2.53 2.46 3.83
CA PRO A 85 3.78 2.84 3.16
C PRO A 85 4.78 1.69 2.94
N ASN A 86 4.62 0.58 3.66
CA ASN A 86 5.50 -0.58 3.60
C ASN A 86 5.20 -1.52 2.42
N TRP A 87 4.10 -1.29 1.69
CA TRP A 87 3.83 -2.04 0.47
C TRP A 87 4.76 -1.58 -0.65
N SER A 88 5.33 -2.55 -1.37
CA SER A 88 6.12 -2.30 -2.57
C SER A 88 5.60 -3.16 -3.72
N ALA A 89 5.60 -2.63 -4.94
CA ALA A 89 5.14 -3.33 -6.13
C ALA A 89 6.33 -3.69 -7.04
N THR A 90 6.27 -4.88 -7.63
CA THR A 90 7.14 -5.33 -8.72
C THR A 90 6.26 -5.68 -9.92
N GLY A 91 6.71 -5.32 -11.13
CA GLY A 91 5.91 -5.46 -12.36
C GLY A 91 4.84 -4.38 -12.52
N ALA A 92 4.86 -3.34 -11.68
CA ALA A 92 3.95 -2.21 -11.73
C ALA A 92 4.57 -0.96 -11.08
N ASP A 93 4.12 0.22 -11.52
CA ASP A 93 4.38 1.48 -10.82
C ASP A 93 3.45 1.63 -9.61
N GLY A 94 3.95 2.33 -8.57
CA GLY A 94 3.29 2.47 -7.27
C GLY A 94 3.83 1.50 -6.22
N PRO A 95 3.02 1.09 -5.22
CA PRO A 95 1.59 1.37 -5.06
C PRO A 95 1.31 2.79 -4.54
N TYR A 96 0.32 3.46 -5.12
CA TYR A 96 -0.14 4.78 -4.72
C TYR A 96 -1.26 4.68 -3.67
N TYR A 97 -1.34 5.68 -2.78
CA TYR A 97 -2.43 5.81 -1.81
C TYR A 97 -3.69 6.31 -2.53
N ALA A 98 -4.67 5.42 -2.69
CA ALA A 98 -5.97 5.72 -3.27
C ALA A 98 -7.01 5.95 -2.16
N ALA A 99 -7.82 6.98 -2.28
CA ALA A 99 -8.92 7.21 -1.36
C ALA A 99 -9.95 6.06 -1.41
N PRO A 100 -10.58 5.70 -0.28
CA PRO A 100 -10.37 6.25 1.06
C PRO A 100 -9.13 5.65 1.76
N SER A 101 -8.79 4.40 1.47
CA SER A 101 -7.57 3.73 1.95
C SER A 101 -7.31 2.45 1.18
N PHE A 102 -7.06 2.58 -0.11
CA PHE A 102 -6.71 1.47 -1.00
C PHE A 102 -5.36 1.70 -1.65
N LEU A 103 -4.82 0.62 -2.22
CA LEU A 103 -3.61 0.65 -3.04
C LEU A 103 -4.04 0.79 -4.51
N MET A 104 -3.34 1.63 -5.27
CA MET A 104 -3.46 1.67 -6.73
C MET A 104 -2.11 1.36 -7.36
N VAL A 105 -2.09 0.46 -8.34
CA VAL A 105 -0.87 0.13 -9.10
C VAL A 105 -1.15 0.30 -10.59
N VAL A 106 -0.10 0.63 -11.35
CA VAL A 106 -0.17 0.69 -12.82
C VAL A 106 0.74 -0.40 -13.38
N PRO A 107 0.21 -1.53 -13.88
CA PRO A 107 1.03 -2.64 -14.35
C PRO A 107 1.95 -2.22 -15.49
N THR A 108 3.24 -2.52 -15.35
CA THR A 108 4.26 -2.36 -16.40
C THR A 108 4.56 -3.69 -17.08
N GLU A 109 4.23 -4.79 -16.41
CA GLU A 109 4.41 -6.17 -16.84
C GLU A 109 3.12 -6.98 -16.67
N GLY A 110 3.07 -8.18 -17.25
CA GLY A 110 1.91 -9.07 -17.17
C GLY A 110 1.75 -9.78 -15.82
N ASP A 111 2.80 -9.84 -15.01
CA ASP A 111 2.77 -10.43 -13.67
C ASP A 111 3.11 -9.34 -12.65
N VAL A 112 2.20 -9.11 -11.71
CA VAL A 112 2.34 -8.07 -10.69
C VAL A 112 2.39 -8.71 -9.32
N VAL A 113 3.32 -8.25 -8.49
CA VAL A 113 3.49 -8.69 -7.11
C VAL A 113 3.57 -7.47 -6.20
N LEU A 114 2.75 -7.44 -5.16
CA LEU A 114 2.88 -6.51 -4.05
C LEU A 114 3.39 -7.27 -2.83
N GLU A 115 4.46 -6.78 -2.22
CA GLU A 115 5.04 -7.36 -1.00
C GLU A 115 5.00 -6.32 0.13
N PHE A 116 4.53 -6.74 1.30
CA PHE A 116 4.58 -5.96 2.52
C PHE A 116 5.94 -6.14 3.17
N ALA A 117 6.77 -5.09 3.17
CA ALA A 117 8.11 -5.16 3.71
C ALA A 117 8.09 -5.08 5.25
N ASN A 118 8.84 -5.99 5.88
CA ASN A 118 9.18 -5.88 7.29
C ASN A 118 10.13 -4.70 7.51
N THR A 119 9.84 -3.89 8.52
CA THR A 119 10.65 -2.76 8.97
C THR A 119 11.91 -3.21 9.71
N TRP A 120 12.95 -2.38 9.74
CA TRP A 120 14.16 -2.66 10.54
C TRP A 120 13.87 -2.81 12.04
N VAL A 121 12.79 -2.18 12.51
CA VAL A 121 12.34 -2.23 13.91
C VAL A 121 11.86 -3.64 14.28
N GLU A 122 11.16 -4.32 13.37
CA GLU A 122 10.73 -5.71 13.58
C GLU A 122 11.94 -6.63 13.71
N TRP A 123 12.94 -6.49 12.84
CA TRP A 123 14.19 -7.24 12.94
C TRP A 123 14.95 -6.98 14.25
N ALA A 124 14.98 -5.72 14.71
CA ALA A 124 15.58 -5.37 16.00
C ALA A 124 14.83 -6.03 17.18
N GLY A 125 13.49 -6.04 17.14
CA GLY A 125 12.64 -6.70 18.13
C GLY A 125 12.86 -8.22 18.17
N VAL A 126 12.96 -8.87 17.01
CA VAL A 126 13.29 -10.30 16.90
C VAL A 126 14.66 -10.59 17.50
N ALA A 127 15.68 -9.80 17.16
CA ALA A 127 17.03 -9.96 17.72
C ALA A 127 17.04 -9.81 19.25
N MET A 128 16.35 -8.80 19.78
CA MET A 128 16.23 -8.58 21.23
C MET A 128 15.52 -9.76 21.93
N THR A 129 14.48 -10.31 21.30
CA THR A 129 13.76 -11.48 21.80
C THR A 129 14.67 -12.71 21.86
N LEU A 130 15.46 -12.96 20.81
CA LEU A 130 16.42 -14.05 20.77
C LEU A 130 17.51 -13.92 21.85
N VAL A 131 18.01 -12.71 22.09
CA VAL A 131 18.98 -12.44 23.16
C VAL A 131 18.38 -12.72 24.54
N ALA A 132 17.14 -12.28 24.78
CA ALA A 132 16.47 -12.50 26.05
C ALA A 132 16.21 -13.99 26.32
N VAL A 133 15.65 -14.71 25.34
CA VAL A 133 15.40 -16.16 25.44
C VAL A 133 16.71 -16.92 25.61
N GLY A 134 17.74 -16.59 24.82
CA GLY A 134 19.07 -17.19 24.95
C GLY A 134 19.69 -16.95 26.33
N GLY A 135 19.54 -15.75 26.88
CA GLY A 135 19.99 -15.41 28.24
C GLY A 135 19.27 -16.23 29.32
N LEU A 136 17.95 -16.37 29.23
CA LEU A 136 17.17 -17.18 30.16
C LEU A 136 17.56 -18.66 30.11
N VAL A 137 17.70 -19.22 28.91
CA VAL A 137 18.17 -20.60 28.72
C VAL A 137 19.58 -20.77 29.28
N GLY A 138 20.48 -19.83 29.02
CA GLY A 138 21.85 -19.84 29.54
C GLY A 138 21.88 -19.87 31.08
N VAL A 139 21.12 -18.99 31.74
CA VAL A 139 21.00 -18.97 33.21
C VAL A 139 20.44 -20.29 33.74
N TRP A 140 19.41 -20.83 33.10
CA TRP A 140 18.81 -22.11 33.49
C TRP A 140 19.81 -23.26 33.38
N VAL A 141 20.57 -23.35 32.28
CA VAL A 141 21.60 -24.38 32.09
C VAL A 141 22.71 -24.26 33.14
N VAL A 142 23.18 -23.04 33.42
CA VAL A 142 24.23 -22.82 34.44
C VAL A 142 23.75 -23.22 35.83
N ARG A 143 22.51 -22.86 36.19
CA ARG A 143 21.92 -23.27 37.48
C ARG A 143 21.80 -24.77 37.60
N ARG A 144 21.32 -25.46 36.57
CA ARG A 144 21.14 -26.91 36.59
C ARG A 144 22.46 -27.67 36.77
N ARG A 145 23.55 -27.18 36.15
CA ARG A 145 24.90 -27.76 36.31
C ARG A 145 25.55 -27.49 37.67
N ALA A 146 25.06 -26.51 38.43
CA ALA A 146 25.55 -26.22 39.77
C ALA A 146 24.83 -27.04 40.85
N GLU A 147 23.73 -27.70 40.50
CA GLU A 147 22.91 -28.55 41.37
C GLU A 147 23.27 -30.04 41.27
N ASP A 148 24.03 -30.45 40.24
CA ASP A 148 24.63 -31.78 40.04
C ASP A 148 26.07 -31.83 40.60
#